data_AF-A0A8T1TP29-F1
#
_entry.id   AF-A0A8T1TP29-F1
#
_cell.length_a   1.000
_cell.length_b   1.000
_cell.length_c   1.000
_cell.angle_alpha   90.00
_cell.angle_beta   90.00
_cell.angle_gamma   90.00
#
_symmetry.space_group_name_H-M   'P 1'
#
loop_
_entity.id
_entity.type
_entity.pdbx_description
1 polymer ?
#
loop_
_entity_poly.entity_id
_entity_poly.type
_entity_poly.pdbx_seq_one_letter_code
_entity_poly.pdbx_strand_id
1 'polypeptide(L)'
;MQSIQYHLLRKGIDALIASVEEAYSKLKTDTVEDIFLSLLACMPKLLEEKGGNLYKLPHLGKAKFRRAKQLPISLSCSREFYESAIALLKSANRGSALLFDSTISSP
;
A
#
# COMPACT_ATOMS: atom_id res chain seq x y z
N MET A 1 13.38 -11.65 -4.07
CA MET A 1 14.74 -11.19 -4.46
C MET A 1 14.92 -9.78 -3.95
N GLN A 2 15.83 -9.54 -3.01
CA GLN A 2 16.05 -8.25 -2.36
C GLN A 2 17.00 -7.40 -3.22
N SER A 3 16.53 -6.26 -3.76
CA SER A 3 17.27 -5.42 -4.72
C SER A 3 18.63 -4.94 -4.21
N ILE A 4 18.77 -4.73 -2.89
CA ILE A 4 20.01 -4.27 -2.25
C ILE A 4 21.17 -5.26 -2.45
N GLN A 5 20.90 -6.56 -2.52
CA GLN A 5 21.93 -7.59 -2.68
C GLN A 5 22.65 -7.51 -4.05
N TYR A 6 22.00 -6.92 -5.07
CA TYR A 6 22.60 -6.74 -6.39
C TYR A 6 23.56 -5.54 -6.46
N HIS A 7 23.40 -4.56 -5.57
CA HIS A 7 24.19 -3.33 -5.58
C HIS A 7 25.39 -3.36 -4.63
N LEU A 8 25.39 -4.26 -3.64
CA LEU A 8 26.53 -4.49 -2.76
C LEU A 8 26.88 -5.98 -2.71
N LEU A 9 28.08 -6.32 -3.19
CA LEU A 9 28.67 -7.65 -3.05
C LEU A 9 29.04 -7.87 -1.57
N ARG A 10 28.06 -8.20 -0.73
CA ARG A 10 28.21 -8.30 0.73
C ARG A 10 28.31 -9.75 1.17
N LYS A 11 29.34 -10.06 1.95
CA LYS A 11 29.55 -11.38 2.56
C LYS A 11 28.81 -11.42 3.90
N GLY A 12 27.66 -12.08 3.96
CA GLY A 12 26.97 -12.43 5.22
C GLY A 12 25.74 -11.60 5.58
N ILE A 13 24.97 -12.12 6.53
CA ILE A 13 23.67 -11.58 6.99
C ILE A 13 23.86 -10.24 7.72
N ASP A 14 24.88 -10.10 8.56
CA ASP A 14 25.13 -8.87 9.32
C ASP A 14 25.40 -7.69 8.39
N ALA A 15 26.20 -7.95 7.35
CA ALA A 15 26.42 -6.98 6.30
C ALA A 15 25.09 -6.66 5.59
N LEU A 16 24.23 -7.61 5.30
CA LEU A 16 22.93 -7.30 4.70
C LEU A 16 22.07 -6.38 5.60
N ILE A 17 21.97 -6.69 6.90
CA ILE A 17 21.20 -5.92 7.88
C ILE A 17 21.67 -4.48 7.93
N ALA A 18 22.98 -4.26 8.13
CA ALA A 18 23.57 -2.92 8.16
C ALA A 18 23.28 -2.13 6.86
N SER A 19 23.11 -2.81 5.73
CA SER A 19 22.83 -2.16 4.43
C SER A 19 21.41 -1.64 4.37
N VAL A 20 20.49 -2.45 4.89
CA VAL A 20 19.07 -2.12 4.93
C VAL A 20 18.86 -0.95 5.88
N GLU A 21 19.50 -0.98 7.05
CA GLU A 21 19.45 0.11 8.03
C GLU A 21 20.02 1.41 7.45
N GLU A 22 21.19 1.35 6.81
CA GLU A 22 21.79 2.52 6.16
C GLU A 22 20.91 3.06 5.02
N ALA A 23 20.35 2.17 4.18
CA ALA A 23 19.45 2.57 3.11
C ALA A 23 18.15 3.19 3.64
N TYR A 24 17.60 2.63 4.72
CA TYR A 24 16.43 3.16 5.40
C TYR A 24 16.71 4.54 6.01
N SER A 25 17.84 4.70 6.69
CA SER A 25 18.26 6.00 7.25
C SER A 25 18.47 7.08 6.19
N LYS A 26 18.85 6.70 4.97
CA LYS A 26 19.03 7.63 3.83
C LYS A 26 17.73 7.90 3.07
N LEU A 27 16.65 7.17 3.36
CA LEU A 27 15.39 7.32 2.66
C LEU A 27 14.75 8.67 2.99
N LYS A 28 14.39 9.43 1.95
CA LYS A 28 13.73 10.73 2.12
C LYS A 28 12.29 10.53 2.58
N THR A 29 11.81 11.37 3.50
CA THR A 29 10.42 11.37 3.95
C THR A 29 9.44 11.47 2.78
N ASP A 30 9.72 12.34 1.81
CA ASP A 30 8.93 12.49 0.58
C ASP A 30 8.77 11.18 -0.19
N THR A 31 9.80 10.32 -0.19
CA THR A 31 9.75 9.01 -0.85
C THR A 31 8.80 8.07 -0.12
N VAL A 32 8.83 8.08 1.22
CA VAL A 32 7.93 7.27 2.04
C VAL A 32 6.48 7.71 1.83
N GLU A 33 6.21 9.01 1.87
CA GLU A 33 4.88 9.56 1.58
C GLU A 33 4.39 9.17 0.19
N ASP A 34 5.27 9.25 -0.82
CA ASP A 34 4.92 8.90 -2.18
C ASP A 34 4.59 7.41 -2.33
N ILE A 35 5.28 6.54 -1.60
CA ILE A 35 5.01 5.10 -1.55
C ILE A 35 3.66 4.85 -0.89
N PHE A 36 3.40 5.44 0.29
CA PHE A 36 2.13 5.27 1.00
C PHE A 36 0.94 5.74 0.15
N LEU A 37 1.02 6.90 -0.48
CA LEU A 37 -0.07 7.40 -1.32
C LEU A 37 -0.28 6.55 -2.58
N SER A 38 0.80 6.03 -3.16
CA SER A 38 0.69 5.10 -4.30
C SER A 38 0.00 3.81 -3.88
N LEU A 39 0.33 3.29 -2.70
CA LEU A 39 -0.32 2.11 -2.14
C LEU A 39 -1.80 2.35 -1.88
N LEU A 40 -2.14 3.46 -1.22
CA LEU A 40 -3.54 3.85 -0.96
C LEU A 40 -4.33 3.99 -2.26
N ALA A 41 -3.71 4.50 -3.33
CA ALA A 41 -4.38 4.64 -4.63
C ALA A 41 -4.63 3.28 -5.31
N CYS A 42 -3.76 2.30 -5.08
CA CYS A 42 -3.94 0.95 -5.61
C CYS A 42 -5.08 0.20 -4.92
N MET A 43 -5.35 0.47 -3.63
CA MET A 43 -6.36 -0.27 -2.86
C MET A 43 -7.74 -0.27 -3.53
N PRO A 44 -8.33 0.88 -3.96
CA PRO A 44 -9.59 0.87 -4.70
C PRO A 44 -9.54 0.06 -6.01
N LYS A 45 -8.40 0.08 -6.72
CA LYS A 45 -8.23 -0.69 -7.97
C LYS A 45 -8.17 -2.18 -7.74
N LEU A 46 -7.58 -2.62 -6.63
CA LEU A 46 -7.63 -4.00 -6.20
C LEU A 46 -9.07 -4.44 -5.90
N LEU A 47 -9.88 -3.57 -5.29
CA LEU A 47 -11.29 -3.87 -5.02
C LEU A 47 -12.11 -3.96 -6.31
N GLU A 48 -11.90 -3.04 -7.26
CA GLU A 48 -12.50 -3.08 -8.60
C GLU A 48 -12.20 -4.40 -9.32
N GLU A 49 -10.95 -4.85 -9.28
CA GLU A 49 -10.48 -6.10 -9.92
C GLU A 49 -10.72 -7.36 -9.07
N LYS A 50 -11.56 -7.28 -8.01
CA LYS A 50 -11.90 -8.42 -7.14
C LYS A 50 -10.68 -9.14 -6.54
N GLY A 51 -9.62 -8.37 -6.24
CA GLY A 51 -8.34 -8.86 -5.75
C GLY A 51 -7.33 -9.23 -6.83
N GLY A 52 -7.67 -9.01 -8.10
CA GLY A 52 -6.73 -9.11 -9.23
C GLY A 52 -5.79 -7.91 -9.33
N ASN A 53 -4.65 -8.12 -10.00
CA ASN A 53 -3.64 -7.09 -10.24
C ASN A 53 -3.73 -6.46 -11.65
N LEU A 54 -4.83 -6.72 -12.37
CA LEU A 54 -5.00 -6.29 -13.76
C LEU A 54 -5.51 -4.84 -13.82
N TYR A 55 -4.75 -3.92 -13.23
CA TYR A 55 -5.06 -2.50 -13.27
C TYR A 55 -3.83 -1.67 -13.61
N LYS A 56 -4.07 -0.51 -14.22
CA LYS A 56 -3.00 0.48 -14.44
C LYS A 56 -2.69 1.16 -13.11
N LEU A 57 -1.40 1.34 -12.83
CA LEU A 57 -0.96 2.02 -11.61
C LEU A 57 -1.53 3.45 -11.58
N PRO A 58 -2.27 3.84 -10.53
CA PRO A 58 -2.86 5.17 -10.47
C PRO A 58 -1.79 6.28 -10.32
N HIS A 59 -1.79 7.23 -11.25
CA HIS A 59 -0.89 8.38 -11.21
C HIS A 59 -1.55 9.58 -10.51
N LEU A 60 -1.34 9.70 -9.19
CA LEU A 60 -1.90 10.79 -8.37
C LEU A 60 -1.28 12.19 -8.61
N GLY A 61 -0.24 12.32 -9.43
CA GLY A 61 0.44 13.62 -9.61
C GLY A 61 1.04 14.17 -8.31
N LYS A 62 1.55 13.29 -7.43
CA LYS A 62 2.00 13.61 -6.05
C LYS A 62 2.96 14.80 -5.98
N ALA A 63 3.92 14.90 -6.91
CA ALA A 63 4.84 16.04 -6.99
C ALA A 63 4.14 17.39 -7.23
N LYS A 64 3.03 17.41 -7.98
CA LYS A 64 2.21 18.61 -8.19
C LYS A 64 1.54 19.04 -6.88
N PHE A 65 0.91 18.10 -6.17
CA PHE A 65 0.26 18.36 -4.89
C PHE A 65 1.24 18.78 -3.80
N ARG A 66 2.42 18.15 -3.74
CA ARG A 66 3.50 18.52 -2.80
C ARG A 66 3.99 19.94 -3.04
N ARG A 67 4.22 20.34 -4.30
CA ARG A 67 4.60 21.73 -4.64
C ARG A 67 3.53 22.75 -4.25
N ALA A 68 2.25 22.36 -4.31
CA ALA A 68 1.13 23.19 -3.87
C ALA A 68 0.89 23.14 -2.34
N LYS A 69 1.68 22.38 -1.57
CA LYS A 69 1.46 22.09 -0.13
C LYS A 69 0.06 21.52 0.17
N GLN A 70 -0.49 20.77 -0.77
CA GLN A 70 -1.82 20.14 -0.70
C GLN A 70 -1.72 18.62 -0.87
N LEU A 71 -0.61 18.02 -0.43
CA LEU A 71 -0.45 16.58 -0.51
C LEU A 71 -1.47 15.92 0.44
N PRO A 72 -2.38 15.06 -0.07
CA PRO A 72 -3.35 14.40 0.78
C PRO A 72 -2.64 13.43 1.74
N ILE A 73 -3.13 13.32 2.97
CA ILE A 73 -2.62 12.37 3.97
C ILE A 73 -3.32 11.01 3.81
N SER A 74 -4.57 11.02 3.37
CA SER A 74 -5.40 9.84 3.13
C SER A 74 -6.20 10.00 1.84
N LEU A 75 -6.52 8.88 1.21
CA LEU A 75 -7.43 8.84 0.05
C LEU A 75 -8.78 8.28 0.49
N SER A 76 -9.86 8.87 0.01
CA SER A 76 -11.21 8.37 0.25
C SER A 76 -11.47 7.11 -0.58
N CYS A 77 -12.10 6.10 0.02
CA CYS A 77 -12.65 4.94 -0.68
C CYS A 77 -14.17 5.08 -0.77
N SER A 78 -14.76 4.81 -1.94
CA SER A 78 -16.23 4.78 -2.06
C SER A 78 -16.81 3.66 -1.20
N ARG A 79 -17.91 3.95 -0.51
CA ARG A 79 -18.67 2.96 0.26
C ARG A 79 -19.09 1.78 -0.62
N GLU A 80 -19.44 2.04 -1.88
CA GLU A 80 -19.86 1.02 -2.85
C GLU A 80 -18.75 -0.01 -3.11
N PHE A 81 -17.49 0.44 -3.26
CA PHE A 81 -16.35 -0.45 -3.46
C PHE A 81 -16.09 -1.32 -2.23
N TYR A 82 -16.22 -0.73 -1.04
CA TYR A 82 -16.05 -1.45 0.23
C TYR A 82 -17.13 -2.53 0.42
N GLU A 83 -18.40 -2.18 0.21
CA GLU A 83 -19.52 -3.11 0.35
C GLU A 83 -19.44 -4.27 -0.67
N SER A 84 -19.09 -3.96 -1.92
CA SER A 84 -18.84 -4.96 -2.97
C SER A 84 -17.72 -5.93 -2.59
N ALA A 85 -16.62 -5.41 -2.03
CA ALA A 85 -15.50 -6.23 -1.59
C ALA A 85 -15.88 -7.16 -0.43
N ILE A 86 -16.66 -6.67 0.54
CA ILE A 86 -17.16 -7.52 1.64
C ILE A 86 -18.08 -8.61 1.13
N ALA A 87 -19.01 -8.28 0.22
CA ALA A 87 -19.90 -9.27 -0.39
C ALA A 87 -19.09 -10.37 -1.12
N LEU A 88 -18.04 -9.98 -1.84
CA LEU A 88 -17.12 -10.92 -2.48
C LEU A 88 -16.42 -11.82 -1.45
N LEU A 89 -15.88 -11.26 -0.36
CA LEU A 89 -15.20 -12.04 0.67
C LEU A 89 -16.14 -13.02 1.37
N LYS A 90 -17.38 -12.61 1.66
CA LYS A 90 -18.42 -13.47 2.24
C LYS A 90 -18.78 -14.62 1.29
N SER A 91 -18.97 -14.35 -0.01
CA SER A 91 -19.27 -15.40 -1.00
C SER A 91 -18.10 -16.35 -1.26
N ALA A 92 -16.85 -15.89 -1.13
CA ALA A 92 -15.66 -16.71 -1.30
C ALA A 92 -15.34 -17.61 -0.08
N ASN A 93 -16.17 -17.58 0.98
CA ASN A 93 -16.00 -18.33 2.23
C ASN A 93 -14.58 -18.22 2.83
N ARG A 94 -13.89 -17.10 2.57
CA ARG A 94 -12.58 -16.84 3.16
C ARG A 94 -12.82 -16.47 4.61
N GLY A 95 -12.19 -17.17 5.57
CA GLY A 95 -12.31 -16.85 7.01
C GLY A 95 -11.98 -15.40 7.36
N SER A 96 -11.27 -14.69 6.48
CA SER A 96 -11.02 -13.25 6.56
C SER A 96 -12.29 -12.38 6.48
N ALA A 97 -13.42 -12.90 5.99
CA ALA A 97 -14.70 -12.18 5.98
C ALA A 97 -15.18 -11.84 7.40
N LEU A 98 -14.80 -12.63 8.41
CA LEU A 98 -15.13 -12.40 9.82
C LEU A 98 -14.40 -11.18 10.41
N LEU A 99 -13.26 -10.76 9.83
CA LEU A 99 -12.53 -9.57 10.28
C LEU A 99 -13.26 -8.26 9.97
N PHE A 100 -14.22 -8.32 9.06
CA PHE A 100 -14.99 -7.16 8.59
C PHE A 100 -16.47 -7.26 9.00
N ASP A 101 -16.81 -8.17 9.91
CA ASP A 101 -18.17 -8.26 10.43
C ASP A 101 -18.39 -7.17 11.49
N SER A 102 -19.34 -6.28 11.21
CA SER A 102 -19.62 -5.06 11.97
C SER A 102 -20.21 -5.30 13.36
N THR A 103 -20.25 -6.54 13.86
CA THR A 103 -20.72 -6.87 15.21
C THR A 103 -19.73 -6.43 16.29
N ILE A 104 -18.52 -6.00 15.93
CA ILE A 104 -17.51 -5.47 16.83
C ILE A 104 -17.03 -4.10 16.34
N SER A 105 -17.87 -3.06 16.51
CA SER A 105 -17.44 -1.68 16.83
C SER A 105 -18.60 -0.70 16.62
N SER A 106 -19.53 -0.66 17.58
CA SER A 106 -20.18 0.59 17.97
C SER A 106 -19.49 1.07 19.25
N PRO A 107 -19.20 2.37 19.34
CA PRO A 107 -19.91 3.19 20.31
C PRO A 107 -20.91 4.15 19.64
#